data_AF-A0A356R082-F1
#
_entry.id   AF-A0A356R082-F1
#
_cell.length_a   1.000
_cell.length_b   1.000
_cell.length_c   1.000
_cell.angle_alpha   90.00
_cell.angle_beta   90.00
_cell.angle_gamma   90.00
#
_symmetry.space_group_name_H-M   'P 1'
#
loop_
_entity.id
_entity.type
_entity.pdbx_description
1 polymer ?
#
loop_
_entity_poly.entity_id
_entity_poly.type
_entity_poly.pdbx_seq_one_letter_code
_entity_poly.pdbx_strand_id
1 'polypeptide(L)'
;MPVHRSNTMRKHRFERTNLRHALSKKLLVLSLGLLLAAPIVGFSQKLHKFNNLTEVVYFFEVTLYCGLATDAVIRGYHHLEDGFRRTHHLTSEEMDEQRGKGWNLAHAEWQNRGLGGFRAWCATEGREAANALSSFPPPA
;
A
#
# COMPACT_ATOMS: atom_id res chain seq x y z
N MET A 1 -4.27 -33.51 32.77
CA MET A 1 -3.16 -32.59 32.46
C MET A 1 -3.62 -31.60 31.39
N PRO A 2 -3.88 -30.33 31.71
CA PRO A 2 -4.15 -29.33 30.68
C PRO A 2 -2.88 -28.55 30.34
N VAL A 3 -2.47 -28.59 29.07
CA VAL A 3 -1.41 -27.77 28.52
C VAL A 3 -1.98 -26.38 28.23
N HIS A 4 -1.70 -25.42 29.11
CA HIS A 4 -1.94 -24.00 28.86
C HIS A 4 -0.99 -23.52 27.77
N ARG A 5 -1.48 -23.37 26.54
CA ARG A 5 -0.72 -22.71 25.47
C ARG A 5 -0.99 -21.20 25.52
N SER A 6 -0.18 -20.49 26.28
CA SER A 6 -0.12 -19.02 26.23
C SER A 6 0.47 -18.58 24.90
N ASN A 7 -0.38 -18.28 23.92
CA ASN A 7 0.03 -17.56 22.72
C ASN A 7 0.01 -16.05 23.04
N THR A 8 1.11 -15.55 23.58
CA THR A 8 1.41 -14.11 23.61
C THR A 8 1.62 -13.64 22.18
N MET A 9 0.54 -13.20 21.54
CA MET A 9 0.57 -12.53 20.24
C MET A 9 1.30 -11.19 20.40
N ARG A 10 2.58 -11.21 20.03
CA ARG A 10 3.49 -10.07 19.93
C ARG A 10 2.88 -9.07 18.93
N LYS A 11 2.28 -7.99 19.44
CA LYS A 11 1.77 -6.87 18.64
C LYS A 11 2.96 -6.24 17.89
N HIS A 12 3.09 -6.55 16.60
CA HIS A 12 3.99 -5.80 15.72
C HIS A 12 3.35 -4.45 15.40
N ARG A 13 3.54 -3.51 16.34
CA ARG A 13 3.33 -2.08 16.10
C ARG A 13 4.34 -1.68 15.04
N PHE A 14 3.86 -1.35 13.84
CA PHE A 14 4.67 -0.74 12.80
C PHE A 14 5.05 0.67 13.27
N GLU A 15 6.21 0.77 13.92
CA GLU A 15 6.82 2.01 14.39
C GLU A 15 7.21 2.86 13.18
N ARG A 16 6.42 3.90 12.85
CA ARG A 16 6.89 5.00 12.00
C ARG A 16 7.89 5.82 12.79
N THR A 17 9.17 5.49 12.66
CA THR A 17 10.25 6.32 13.18
C THR A 17 10.31 7.63 12.39
N ASN A 18 9.95 8.72 13.08
CA ASN A 18 10.23 10.08 12.65
C ASN A 18 11.75 10.29 12.64
N LEU A 19 12.37 10.23 11.46
CA LEU A 19 13.70 10.81 11.22
C LEU A 19 13.54 12.13 10.45
N ARG A 20 12.94 13.11 11.12
CA ARG A 20 13.09 14.53 10.76
C ARG A 20 14.11 15.12 11.73
N HIS A 21 15.15 15.74 11.18
CA HIS A 21 16.29 16.42 11.83
C HIS A 21 17.57 15.60 11.96
N ALA A 22 18.33 15.55 10.88
CA ALA A 22 19.75 15.91 10.87
C ALA A 22 20.26 15.82 9.44
N LEU A 23 20.64 16.95 8.82
CA LEU A 23 21.84 17.06 7.98
C LEU A 23 22.00 18.50 7.44
N SER A 24 22.82 19.23 8.19
CA SER A 24 23.84 20.22 7.83
C SER A 24 23.69 21.11 6.57
N LYS A 25 23.87 22.42 6.83
CA LYS A 25 24.02 23.52 5.86
C LYS A 25 25.42 23.57 5.21
N LYS A 26 25.42 24.17 4.01
CA LYS A 26 26.52 24.73 3.16
C LYS A 26 27.21 23.69 2.25
N LEU A 27 27.33 23.86 0.92
CA LEU A 27 27.93 25.00 0.21
C LEU A 27 27.44 25.14 -1.27
N LEU A 28 27.68 26.34 -1.82
CA LEU A 28 27.43 26.88 -3.17
C LEU A 28 28.11 26.11 -4.32
N VAL A 29 27.53 26.14 -5.55
CA VAL A 29 28.15 26.64 -6.81
C VAL A 29 27.17 26.44 -8.00
N LEU A 30 26.88 27.53 -8.72
CA LEU A 30 26.20 27.55 -10.01
C LEU A 30 27.04 26.83 -11.08
N SER A 31 26.41 25.96 -11.88
CA SER A 31 26.78 25.83 -13.30
C SER A 31 25.53 25.56 -14.14
N LEU A 32 25.29 26.51 -15.05
CA LEU A 32 24.27 26.49 -16.08
C LEU A 32 24.79 25.61 -17.23
N GLY A 33 24.20 24.42 -17.39
CA GLY A 33 24.48 23.50 -18.49
C GLY A 33 23.19 22.87 -18.97
N LEU A 34 22.54 23.52 -19.92
CA LEU A 34 21.31 23.07 -20.59
C LEU A 34 21.68 22.11 -21.72
N LEU A 35 21.37 20.81 -21.59
CA LEU A 35 21.24 19.89 -22.73
C LEU A 35 20.12 18.86 -22.45
N LEU A 36 18.99 19.15 -23.08
CA LEU A 36 17.88 18.30 -23.51
C LEU A 36 17.97 16.79 -23.18
N ALA A 37 17.19 16.37 -22.18
CA ALA A 37 16.54 15.05 -22.15
C ALA A 37 15.13 15.24 -21.60
N ALA A 38 14.11 15.18 -22.47
CA ALA A 38 12.73 15.08 -22.02
C ALA A 38 12.52 13.76 -21.25
N PRO A 39 11.64 13.74 -20.24
CA PRO A 39 11.86 12.98 -19.02
C PRO A 39 11.34 11.55 -19.15
N ILE A 40 12.18 10.55 -18.86
CA ILE A 40 11.69 9.20 -18.61
C ILE A 40 12.37 8.69 -17.34
N VAL A 41 11.98 9.22 -16.18
CA VAL A 41 11.66 8.45 -14.95
C VAL A 41 10.94 9.42 -14.00
N GLY A 42 9.75 9.89 -14.37
CA GLY A 42 8.84 10.60 -13.47
C GLY A 42 7.84 9.69 -12.76
N PHE A 43 7.99 8.36 -12.88
CA PHE A 43 6.92 7.40 -12.56
C PHE A 43 7.11 6.65 -11.22
N SER A 44 8.18 6.89 -10.48
CA SER A 44 8.52 6.08 -9.29
C SER A 44 8.05 6.66 -7.95
N GLN A 45 7.72 7.95 -7.85
CA GLN A 45 7.45 8.54 -6.53
C GLN A 45 6.05 8.23 -5.98
N LYS A 46 5.05 7.96 -6.84
CA LYS A 46 3.72 7.56 -6.37
C LYS A 46 3.68 6.10 -5.92
N LEU A 47 4.45 5.22 -6.57
CA LEU A 47 4.53 3.79 -6.22
C LEU A 47 5.01 3.56 -4.77
N HIS A 48 5.67 4.54 -4.16
CA HIS A 48 6.22 4.46 -2.80
C HIS A 48 5.19 4.39 -1.67
N LYS A 49 3.88 4.47 -1.94
CA LYS A 49 2.85 4.25 -0.90
C LYS A 49 2.69 2.78 -0.52
N PHE A 50 2.98 1.84 -1.42
CA PHE A 50 2.83 0.41 -1.18
C PHE A 50 4.15 -0.29 -1.48
N ASN A 51 4.60 -1.15 -0.57
CA ASN A 51 5.92 -1.78 -0.63
C ASN A 51 5.95 -3.05 -1.49
N ASN A 52 4.79 -3.69 -1.69
CA ASN A 52 4.64 -4.91 -2.47
C ASN A 52 3.19 -5.13 -2.91
N LEU A 53 2.97 -6.12 -3.78
CA LEU A 53 1.64 -6.47 -4.28
C LEU A 53 0.69 -6.97 -3.18
N THR A 54 1.18 -7.75 -2.21
CA THR A 54 0.37 -8.21 -1.06
C THR A 54 -0.27 -7.03 -0.32
N GLU A 55 0.48 -5.96 -0.09
CA GLU A 55 0.00 -4.74 0.59
C GLU A 55 -1.05 -4.00 -0.26
N VAL A 56 -0.84 -3.89 -1.57
CA VAL A 56 -1.83 -3.31 -2.50
C VAL A 56 -3.15 -4.08 -2.44
N VAL A 57 -3.08 -5.41 -2.50
CA VAL A 57 -4.27 -6.28 -2.45
C VAL A 57 -4.96 -6.16 -1.10
N TYR A 58 -4.21 -6.20 0.00
CA TYR A 58 -4.76 -6.01 1.34
C TYR A 58 -5.61 -4.73 1.40
N PHE A 59 -5.06 -3.59 1.01
CA PHE A 59 -5.78 -2.32 1.10
C PHE A 59 -6.94 -2.22 0.11
N PHE A 60 -6.85 -2.83 -1.07
CA PHE A 60 -7.97 -2.92 -1.99
C PHE A 60 -9.13 -3.73 -1.39
N GLU A 61 -8.85 -4.86 -0.77
CA GLU A 61 -9.85 -5.69 -0.08
C GLU A 61 -10.49 -4.95 1.09
N VAL A 62 -9.73 -4.15 1.85
CA VAL A 62 -10.31 -3.24 2.86
C VAL A 62 -11.35 -2.32 2.23
N THR A 63 -11.08 -1.76 1.04
CA THR A 63 -12.07 -0.91 0.35
C THR A 63 -13.32 -1.67 -0.05
N LEU A 64 -13.21 -2.95 -0.43
CA LEU A 64 -14.36 -3.79 -0.75
C LEU A 64 -15.21 -4.06 0.49
N TYR A 65 -14.60 -4.51 1.59
CA TYR A 65 -15.32 -4.74 2.85
C TYR A 65 -16.03 -3.47 3.34
N CYS A 66 -15.40 -2.31 3.20
CA CYS A 66 -15.95 -1.03 3.64
C CYS A 66 -16.94 -0.38 2.67
N GLY A 67 -17.18 -0.96 1.49
CA GLY A 67 -18.07 -0.38 0.48
C GLY A 67 -17.52 0.90 -0.17
N LEU A 68 -16.20 1.02 -0.29
CA LEU A 68 -15.49 2.20 -0.78
C LEU A 68 -14.77 1.96 -2.13
N ALA A 69 -14.91 0.77 -2.72
CA ALA A 69 -14.31 0.37 -3.99
C ALA A 69 -15.04 1.00 -5.20
N THR A 70 -14.87 2.31 -5.39
CA THR A 70 -15.35 3.03 -6.59
C THR A 70 -14.57 2.62 -7.84
N ASP A 71 -15.07 2.96 -9.04
CA ASP A 71 -14.35 2.69 -10.29
C ASP A 71 -12.93 3.28 -10.31
N ALA A 72 -12.72 4.45 -9.70
CA ALA A 72 -11.39 5.05 -9.59
C ALA A 72 -10.46 4.22 -8.70
N VAL A 73 -10.97 3.64 -7.61
CA VAL A 73 -10.22 2.74 -6.73
C VAL A 73 -9.85 1.45 -7.47
N ILE A 74 -10.80 0.84 -8.18
CA ILE A 74 -10.58 -0.40 -8.95
C ILE A 74 -9.52 -0.19 -10.04
N ARG A 75 -9.62 0.91 -10.79
CA ARG A 75 -8.60 1.25 -11.81
C ARG A 75 -7.22 1.48 -11.18
N GLY A 76 -7.17 2.21 -10.07
CA GLY A 76 -5.93 2.44 -9.35
C GLY A 76 -5.28 1.15 -8.85
N TYR A 77 -6.08 0.21 -8.35
CA TYR A 77 -5.64 -1.13 -7.97
C TYR A 77 -5.03 -1.89 -9.16
N HIS A 78 -5.72 -2.01 -10.29
CA HIS A 78 -5.19 -2.71 -11.47
C HIS A 78 -3.93 -2.05 -12.03
N HIS A 79 -3.85 -0.72 -12.01
CA HIS A 79 -2.63 -0.02 -12.42
C HIS A 79 -1.43 -0.41 -11.55
N LEU A 80 -1.62 -0.49 -10.24
CA LEU A 80 -0.58 -0.92 -9.30
C LEU A 80 -0.22 -2.39 -9.52
N GLU A 81 -1.22 -3.25 -9.64
CA GLU A 81 -1.04 -4.69 -9.90
C GLU A 81 -0.19 -4.91 -11.17
N ASP A 82 -0.52 -4.24 -12.26
CA ASP A 82 0.25 -4.24 -13.50
C ASP A 82 1.65 -3.65 -13.33
N GLY A 83 1.78 -2.61 -12.50
CA GLY A 83 3.06 -2.00 -12.14
C GLY A 83 3.98 -3.00 -11.44
N PHE A 84 3.49 -3.70 -10.42
CA PHE A 84 4.25 -4.71 -9.68
C PHE A 84 4.59 -5.90 -10.56
N ARG A 85 3.63 -6.42 -11.33
CA ARG A 85 3.86 -7.52 -12.27
C ARG A 85 5.01 -7.24 -13.22
N ARG A 86 5.01 -6.06 -13.85
CA ARG A 86 6.06 -5.66 -14.82
C ARG A 86 7.40 -5.38 -14.15
N THR A 87 7.40 -4.69 -13.00
CA THR A 87 8.63 -4.26 -12.33
C THR A 87 9.39 -5.44 -11.72
N HIS A 88 8.68 -6.45 -11.22
CA HIS A 88 9.28 -7.60 -10.54
C HIS A 88 9.23 -8.90 -11.36
N HIS A 89 8.78 -8.83 -12.61
CA HIS A 89 8.66 -9.99 -13.52
C HIS A 89 7.88 -11.16 -12.91
N LEU A 90 6.82 -10.86 -12.16
CA LEU A 90 6.02 -11.87 -11.47
C LEU A 90 5.27 -12.76 -12.48
N THR A 91 5.36 -14.06 -12.26
CA THR A 91 4.55 -15.07 -12.95
C THR A 91 3.09 -14.99 -12.52
N SER A 92 2.19 -15.63 -13.27
CA SER A 92 0.77 -15.66 -12.90
C SER A 92 0.55 -16.36 -11.54
N GLU A 93 1.32 -17.42 -11.25
CA GLU A 93 1.27 -18.12 -9.97
C GLU A 93 1.72 -17.23 -8.81
N GLU A 94 2.82 -16.48 -8.97
CA GLU A 94 3.26 -15.52 -7.96
C GLU A 94 2.25 -14.38 -7.77
N MET A 95 1.61 -13.91 -8.84
CA MET A 95 0.51 -12.94 -8.75
C MET A 95 -0.66 -13.48 -7.92
N ASP A 96 -1.08 -14.73 -8.20
CA ASP A 96 -2.14 -15.42 -7.44
C ASP A 96 -1.77 -15.59 -5.98
N GLU A 97 -0.53 -15.98 -5.69
CA GLU A 97 -0.04 -16.16 -4.32
C GLU A 97 -0.09 -14.84 -3.54
N GLN A 98 0.39 -13.74 -4.12
CA GLN A 98 0.36 -12.41 -3.49
C GLN A 98 -1.08 -11.90 -3.30
N ARG A 99 -1.97 -12.15 -4.26
CA ARG A 99 -3.40 -11.85 -4.12
C ARG A 99 -4.03 -12.62 -2.97
N GLY A 100 -3.78 -13.93 -2.91
CA GLY A 100 -4.25 -14.79 -1.83
C GLY A 100 -3.75 -14.32 -0.47
N LYS A 101 -2.47 -13.95 -0.34
CA LYS A 101 -1.89 -13.41 0.90
C LYS A 101 -2.58 -12.11 1.33
N GLY A 102 -2.73 -11.14 0.43
CA GLY A 102 -3.35 -9.85 0.74
C GLY A 102 -4.81 -9.99 1.17
N TRP A 103 -5.58 -10.80 0.44
CA TRP A 103 -6.97 -11.10 0.78
C TRP A 103 -7.12 -11.77 2.14
N ASN A 104 -6.31 -12.80 2.42
CA ASN A 104 -6.35 -13.50 3.70
C ASN A 104 -6.09 -12.55 4.90
N LEU A 105 -5.13 -11.63 4.76
CA LEU A 105 -4.83 -10.63 5.78
C LEU A 105 -6.03 -9.70 6.02
N ALA A 106 -6.61 -9.14 4.96
CA ALA A 106 -7.75 -8.23 5.08
C ALA A 106 -9.00 -8.95 5.63
N HIS A 107 -9.25 -10.18 5.18
CA HIS A 107 -10.35 -11.01 5.64
C HIS A 107 -10.23 -11.37 7.11
N ALA A 108 -9.02 -11.73 7.58
CA ALA A 108 -8.77 -12.02 8.98
C ALA A 108 -9.06 -10.80 9.87
N GLU A 109 -8.73 -9.59 9.43
CA GLU A 109 -9.07 -8.39 10.18
C GLU A 109 -10.57 -8.11 10.20
N TRP A 110 -11.23 -8.25 9.06
CA TRP A 110 -12.67 -8.09 8.96
C TRP A 110 -13.42 -9.03 9.93
N GLN A 111 -13.03 -10.30 9.97
CA GLN A 111 -13.61 -11.30 10.88
C GLN A 111 -13.41 -10.94 12.37
N ASN A 112 -12.26 -10.35 12.73
CA ASN A 112 -11.87 -10.14 14.12
C ASN A 112 -12.32 -8.81 14.73
N ARG A 113 -12.81 -7.85 13.93
CA ARG A 113 -13.05 -6.47 14.40
C ARG A 113 -14.45 -6.22 15.00
N GLY A 114 -15.42 -7.12 14.81
CA GLY A 114 -16.82 -6.94 15.27
C GLY A 114 -17.50 -5.66 14.72
N LEU A 115 -18.78 -5.41 15.02
CA LEU A 115 -19.51 -4.29 14.39
C LEU A 115 -18.95 -2.90 14.73
N GLY A 116 -18.53 -2.68 15.99
CA GLY A 116 -17.97 -1.39 16.44
C GLY A 116 -16.57 -1.12 15.90
N GLY A 117 -15.69 -2.14 15.91
CA GLY A 117 -14.34 -2.03 15.37
C GLY A 117 -14.34 -1.93 13.85
N PHE A 118 -15.27 -2.61 13.17
CA PHE A 118 -15.45 -2.52 11.72
C PHE A 118 -15.79 -1.09 11.27
N ARG A 119 -16.72 -0.41 11.96
CA ARG A 119 -17.06 0.99 11.64
C ARG A 119 -15.88 1.93 11.78
N ALA A 120 -15.12 1.82 12.89
CA ALA A 120 -13.94 2.64 13.10
C ALA A 120 -12.86 2.36 12.04
N TRP A 121 -12.64 1.09 11.70
CA TRP A 121 -11.70 0.65 10.68
C TRP A 121 -12.01 1.23 9.30
N CYS A 122 -13.28 1.20 8.88
CA CYS A 122 -13.69 1.79 7.62
C CYS A 122 -13.61 3.32 7.62
N ALA A 123 -13.88 3.97 8.76
CA ALA A 123 -13.76 5.42 8.89
C ALA A 123 -12.31 5.91 8.77
N THR A 124 -11.33 5.09 9.16
CA THR A 124 -9.90 5.40 9.10
C THR A 124 -9.20 4.72 7.92
N GLU A 125 -8.78 3.47 8.11
CA GLU A 125 -7.95 2.70 7.19
C GLU A 125 -8.66 2.50 5.85
N GLY A 126 -9.96 2.19 5.84
CA GLY A 126 -10.72 2.01 4.59
C GLY A 126 -10.80 3.29 3.76
N ARG A 127 -10.95 4.45 4.40
CA ARG A 127 -10.97 5.76 3.72
C ARG A 127 -9.58 6.15 3.23
N GLU A 128 -8.53 5.89 4.02
CA GLU A 128 -7.15 6.12 3.61
C GLU A 128 -6.77 5.25 2.40
N ALA A 129 -7.16 3.98 2.41
CA ALA A 129 -6.97 3.04 1.32
C ALA A 129 -7.67 3.51 0.03
N ALA A 130 -8.94 3.90 0.11
CA ALA A 130 -9.69 4.41 -1.03
C ALA A 130 -9.03 5.68 -1.61
N ASN A 131 -8.61 6.62 -0.76
CA ASN A 131 -7.90 7.83 -1.20
C ASN A 131 -6.54 7.52 -1.81
N ALA A 132 -5.80 6.53 -1.27
CA ALA A 132 -4.52 6.12 -1.80
C ALA A 132 -4.68 5.46 -3.18
N LEU A 133 -5.54 4.44 -3.30
CA LEU A 133 -5.75 3.68 -4.52
C LEU A 133 -6.31 4.55 -5.65
N SER A 134 -7.32 5.39 -5.38
CA SER A 134 -7.88 6.32 -6.37
C SER A 134 -6.90 7.41 -6.84
N SER A 135 -5.77 7.60 -6.13
CA SER A 135 -4.71 8.51 -6.56
C SER A 135 -3.74 7.89 -7.58
N PHE A 136 -3.76 6.57 -7.73
CA PHE A 136 -3.12 5.85 -8.82
C PHE A 136 -4.04 5.90 -10.03
N PRO A 137 -3.44 6.09 -11.20
CA PRO A 137 -4.02 6.92 -12.23
C PRO A 137 -5.41 6.45 -12.65
N PRO A 138 -6.39 7.35 -12.63
CA PRO A 138 -7.03 7.75 -13.85
C PRO A 138 -6.09 8.71 -14.63
N PRO A 139 -5.55 8.35 -15.80
CA PRO A 139 -4.99 9.32 -16.73
C PRO A 139 -6.12 10.09 -17.45
N ALA A 140 -5.77 11.25 -18.01
CA ALA A 140 -6.66 12.20 -18.69
C ALA A 140 -7.66 11.60 -19.69
#